data_AF-A0A174H513-F1
#
_entry.id   AF-A0A174H513-F1
#
_cell.length_a   1.000
_cell.length_b   1.000
_cell.length_c   1.000
_cell.angle_alpha   90.00
_cell.angle_beta   90.00
_cell.angle_gamma   90.00
#
_symmetry.space_group_name_H-M   'P 1'
#
loop_
_entity.id
_entity.type
_entity.pdbx_description
1 polymer ?
#
loop_
_entity_poly.entity_id
_entity_poly.type
_entity_poly.pdbx_seq_one_letter_code
_entity_poly.pdbx_strand_id
1 'polypeptide(L)'
;MKNIKLISALLVAMLLLTFVSCGNNKAENNSNSNSQNTTENTSTTPTTKEEYQNYLTERYNYYFGDSNLYDNYDIYAEDFTFNGTNEEFLTVYNNSYVELKANLENFKADLNNFVKKGTPEVDKLNAEVITDIDKAILSVDDYTSGFAEKTKDYATLGKDEVVKGLRTIGKSSHDAMDDLKNLIDDAKEKLGIS
;
A
#
# COMPACT_ATOMS: atom_id res chain seq x y z
N MET A 1 -36.17 -1.50 46.69
CA MET A 1 -34.99 -1.90 47.48
C MET A 1 -33.75 -1.32 46.82
N LYS A 2 -32.91 -0.67 47.63
CA LYS A 2 -31.64 -0.04 47.27
C LYS A 2 -30.66 -1.08 46.73
N ASN A 3 -29.71 -0.64 45.90
CA ASN A 3 -28.27 -0.89 46.06
C ASN A 3 -27.48 0.06 45.15
N ILE A 4 -27.19 1.26 45.68
CA ILE A 4 -26.12 2.14 45.19
C ILE A 4 -24.83 1.66 45.89
N LYS A 5 -23.76 1.47 45.14
CA LYS A 5 -22.39 1.52 45.68
C LYS A 5 -21.57 2.54 44.90
N LEU A 6 -21.25 3.60 45.64
CA LEU A 6 -20.27 4.65 45.39
C LEU A 6 -18.83 4.09 45.45
N ILE A 7 -17.89 5.02 45.19
CA ILE A 7 -16.45 5.05 45.57
C ILE A 7 -15.54 4.72 44.37
N SER A 8 -14.56 5.51 43.95
CA SER A 8 -14.07 6.85 44.33
C SER A 8 -13.01 7.21 43.29
N ALA A 9 -12.96 8.48 42.89
CA ALA A 9 -11.81 9.04 42.19
C ALA A 9 -10.56 8.98 43.08
N LEU A 10 -9.40 8.70 42.49
CA LEU A 10 -8.13 9.16 43.05
C LEU A 10 -7.21 9.61 41.90
N LEU A 11 -7.03 10.93 41.83
CA LEU A 11 -5.97 11.61 41.10
C LEU A 11 -4.65 11.38 41.83
N VAL A 12 -3.58 11.02 41.12
CA VAL A 12 -2.20 11.35 41.52
C VAL A 12 -1.42 11.75 40.28
N ALA A 13 -1.04 13.03 40.24
CA ALA A 13 -0.03 13.59 39.36
C ALA A 13 1.37 13.38 39.96
N MET A 14 2.41 13.70 39.15
CA MET A 14 3.87 13.75 39.41
C MET A 14 4.64 12.58 38.79
N LEU A 15 5.79 12.75 38.15
CA LEU A 15 6.66 13.92 37.94
C LEU A 15 7.49 13.65 36.67
N LEU A 16 7.84 14.70 35.93
CA LEU A 16 8.90 14.72 34.93
C LEU A 16 10.24 14.30 35.57
N LEU A 17 11.10 13.62 34.81
CA LEU A 17 12.55 13.90 34.76
C LEU A 17 13.18 13.20 33.55
N THR A 18 13.89 14.01 32.78
CA THR A 18 14.73 13.69 31.64
C THR A 18 16.01 12.97 32.07
N PHE A 19 16.43 11.98 31.29
CA PHE A 19 17.85 11.66 31.15
C PHE A 19 18.18 11.50 29.66
N VAL A 20 18.87 12.50 29.13
CA VAL A 20 19.79 12.30 28.01
C VAL A 20 21.01 11.61 28.59
N SER A 21 21.37 10.45 28.07
CA SER A 21 22.69 9.86 28.28
C SER A 21 23.30 9.53 26.94
N CYS A 22 24.44 10.16 26.67
CA CYS A 22 25.34 9.94 25.56
C CYS A 22 26.55 9.19 26.14
N GLY A 23 26.93 8.05 25.56
CA GLY A 23 28.15 7.34 25.98
C GLY A 23 28.24 5.89 25.51
N ASN A 24 29.01 5.67 24.45
CA ASN A 24 29.52 4.35 24.03
C ASN A 24 30.27 3.64 25.16
N ASN A 25 30.00 2.35 25.38
CA ASN A 25 30.96 1.24 25.20
C ASN A 25 30.38 -0.11 25.70
N LYS A 26 30.14 -1.00 24.72
CA LYS A 26 30.38 -2.46 24.67
C LYS A 26 30.16 -3.30 25.95
N ALA A 27 29.09 -4.08 25.96
CA ALA A 27 29.04 -5.43 26.55
C ALA A 27 28.09 -6.30 25.71
N GLU A 28 28.65 -7.36 25.12
CA GLU A 28 27.92 -8.39 24.37
C GLU A 28 27.02 -9.20 25.31
N ASN A 29 25.76 -9.42 24.90
CA ASN A 29 25.08 -10.69 25.11
C ASN A 29 23.81 -10.80 24.23
N ASN A 30 23.95 -11.64 23.20
CA ASN A 30 22.97 -12.57 22.67
C ASN A 30 21.54 -12.06 22.40
N SER A 31 21.36 -11.49 21.20
CA SER A 31 20.06 -11.49 20.50
C SER A 31 20.26 -12.10 19.12
N ASN A 32 19.54 -13.19 18.88
CA ASN A 32 19.34 -13.77 17.56
C ASN A 32 18.46 -12.78 16.76
N SER A 33 19.10 -11.76 16.19
CA SER A 33 18.45 -10.80 15.30
C SER A 33 18.67 -11.28 13.88
N ASN A 34 17.59 -11.69 13.23
CA ASN A 34 17.57 -11.82 11.78
C ASN A 34 17.89 -10.42 11.24
N SER A 35 19.11 -10.28 10.71
CA SER A 35 19.64 -9.04 10.16
C SER A 35 18.89 -8.71 8.88
N GLN A 36 17.69 -8.14 9.02
CA GLN A 36 17.10 -7.34 7.97
C GLN A 36 18.02 -6.12 7.85
N ASN A 37 18.76 -6.06 6.75
CA ASN A 37 19.51 -4.88 6.35
C ASN A 37 18.54 -3.70 6.31
N THR A 38 18.42 -2.97 7.41
CA THR A 38 17.93 -1.60 7.40
C THR A 38 19.05 -0.78 6.79
N THR A 39 19.14 -0.80 5.46
CA THR A 39 19.73 0.30 4.73
C THR A 39 18.94 1.52 5.17
N GLU A 40 19.55 2.43 5.91
CA GLU A 40 18.99 3.75 6.15
C GLU A 40 18.56 4.30 4.79
N ASN A 41 17.26 4.38 4.56
CA ASN A 41 16.70 4.92 3.34
C ASN A 41 16.90 6.43 3.42
N THR A 42 18.14 6.87 3.17
CA THR A 42 18.45 8.25 2.84
C THR A 42 17.75 8.52 1.52
N SER A 43 16.47 8.90 1.60
CA SER A 43 15.67 9.35 0.47
C SER A 43 16.38 10.56 -0.13
N THR A 44 17.32 10.28 -1.04
CA THR A 44 18.00 11.30 -1.80
C THR A 44 16.96 11.86 -2.74
N THR A 45 16.57 13.11 -2.52
CA THR A 45 15.68 13.82 -3.44
C THR A 45 16.20 13.65 -4.87
N PRO A 46 15.47 13.00 -5.79
CA PRO A 46 15.93 12.87 -7.16
C PRO A 46 15.95 14.24 -7.84
N THR A 47 17.07 14.57 -8.48
CA THR A 47 17.26 15.83 -9.22
C THR A 47 17.62 15.62 -10.69
N THR A 48 18.06 14.42 -11.03
CA THR A 48 18.37 13.96 -12.40
C THR A 48 17.33 12.96 -12.91
N LYS A 49 17.40 12.63 -14.21
CA LYS A 49 16.52 11.64 -14.84
C LYS A 49 16.77 10.24 -14.26
N GLU A 50 18.04 9.86 -14.11
CA GLU A 50 18.47 8.56 -13.57
C GLU A 50 18.09 8.40 -12.10
N GLU A 51 18.32 9.43 -11.27
CA GLU A 51 17.90 9.40 -9.87
C GLU A 51 16.38 9.28 -9.76
N TYR A 52 15.62 10.01 -10.59
CA TYR A 52 14.16 9.93 -10.58
C TYR A 52 13.67 8.55 -11.00
N GLN A 53 14.23 7.95 -12.06
CA GLN A 53 13.86 6.61 -12.50
C GLN A 53 14.13 5.57 -11.41
N ASN A 54 15.32 5.62 -10.78
CA ASN A 54 15.65 4.70 -9.69
C ASN A 54 14.70 4.88 -8.50
N TYR A 55 14.47 6.13 -8.08
CA TYR A 55 13.54 6.43 -6.99
C TYR A 55 12.13 5.93 -7.28
N LEU A 56 11.63 6.20 -8.48
CA LEU A 56 10.29 5.80 -8.92
C LEU A 56 10.12 4.28 -8.89
N THR A 57 11.08 3.54 -9.45
CA THR A 57 11.06 2.07 -9.47
C THR A 57 11.22 1.49 -8.06
N GLU A 58 12.13 2.01 -7.23
CA GLU A 58 12.31 1.56 -5.84
C GLU A 58 11.01 1.73 -5.04
N ARG A 59 10.40 2.93 -5.11
CA ARG A 59 9.20 3.23 -4.35
C ARG A 59 7.99 2.45 -4.85
N TYR A 60 7.84 2.28 -6.16
CA TYR A 60 6.80 1.41 -6.69
C TYR A 60 6.93 -0.02 -6.16
N ASN A 61 8.14 -0.60 -6.22
CA ASN A 61 8.38 -1.95 -5.70
C ASN A 61 8.17 -2.04 -4.19
N TYR A 62 8.55 -1.01 -3.43
CA TYR A 62 8.32 -0.96 -1.98
C TYR A 62 6.83 -1.04 -1.62
N TYR A 63 5.95 -0.36 -2.37
CA TYR A 63 4.51 -0.33 -2.08
C TYR A 63 3.72 -1.48 -2.70
N PHE A 64 4.18 -2.03 -3.83
CA PHE A 64 3.37 -2.96 -4.63
C PHE A 64 4.06 -4.30 -4.96
N GLY A 65 5.35 -4.46 -4.62
CA GLY A 65 6.13 -5.65 -4.94
C GLY A 65 5.69 -6.93 -4.23
N ASP A 66 5.14 -6.81 -3.01
CA ASP A 66 4.63 -7.91 -2.19
C ASP A 66 3.11 -7.78 -1.95
N SER A 67 2.36 -7.38 -2.98
CA SER A 67 0.92 -7.13 -2.88
C SER A 67 0.14 -8.44 -2.77
N ASN A 68 -0.68 -8.57 -1.72
CA ASN A 68 -1.59 -9.71 -1.57
C ASN A 68 -2.53 -9.91 -2.77
N LEU A 69 -2.94 -8.83 -3.46
CA LEU A 69 -3.77 -8.91 -4.67
C LEU A 69 -3.05 -9.54 -5.86
N TYR A 70 -1.72 -9.44 -5.93
CA TYR A 70 -0.93 -9.99 -7.03
C TYR A 70 -0.29 -11.33 -6.68
N ASP A 71 0.01 -11.57 -5.40
CA ASP A 71 0.70 -12.79 -4.96
C ASP A 71 -0.27 -13.92 -4.59
N ASN A 72 -1.26 -13.61 -3.75
CA ASN A 72 -2.13 -14.62 -3.13
C ASN A 72 -3.56 -14.60 -3.69
N TYR A 73 -3.97 -13.46 -4.26
CA TYR A 73 -5.33 -13.23 -4.72
C TYR A 73 -5.38 -12.65 -6.13
N ASP A 74 -4.45 -13.04 -7.00
CA ASP A 74 -4.51 -12.69 -8.43
C ASP A 74 -5.67 -13.44 -9.09
N ILE A 75 -6.86 -12.88 -8.93
CA ILE A 75 -8.06 -13.45 -9.50
C ILE A 75 -8.03 -13.40 -11.03
N TYR A 76 -7.12 -12.67 -11.68
CA TYR A 76 -7.05 -12.57 -13.14
C TYR A 76 -6.18 -13.66 -13.78
N ALA A 77 -5.39 -14.40 -12.98
CA ALA A 77 -4.71 -15.60 -13.43
C ALA A 77 -5.70 -16.66 -13.96
N GLU A 78 -5.32 -17.38 -15.02
CA GLU A 78 -6.22 -18.35 -15.70
C GLU A 78 -6.73 -19.44 -14.76
N ASP A 79 -5.85 -19.98 -13.91
CA ASP A 79 -6.13 -21.10 -13.01
C ASP A 79 -6.42 -20.66 -11.56
N PHE A 80 -6.81 -19.40 -11.35
CA PHE A 80 -7.06 -18.91 -9.99
C PHE A 80 -8.19 -19.68 -9.31
N THR A 81 -7.92 -20.15 -8.09
CA THR A 81 -8.92 -20.68 -7.18
C THR A 81 -8.57 -20.30 -5.75
N PHE A 82 -9.55 -20.37 -4.85
CA PHE A 82 -9.36 -20.03 -3.44
C PHE A 82 -9.86 -21.13 -2.51
N ASN A 83 -9.20 -21.26 -1.36
CA ASN A 83 -9.57 -22.17 -0.29
C ASN A 83 -10.55 -21.51 0.70
N GLY A 84 -11.21 -22.32 1.54
CA GLY A 84 -12.17 -21.81 2.52
C GLY A 84 -13.54 -21.50 1.94
N THR A 85 -14.33 -20.75 2.72
CA THR A 85 -15.68 -20.29 2.37
C THR A 85 -15.64 -19.03 1.51
N ASN A 86 -16.73 -18.75 0.79
CA ASN A 86 -16.85 -17.52 0.01
C ASN A 86 -16.80 -16.28 0.90
N GLU A 87 -17.39 -16.32 2.11
CA GLU A 87 -17.42 -15.19 3.04
C GLU A 87 -16.02 -14.83 3.56
N GLU A 88 -15.23 -15.83 3.94
CA GLU A 88 -13.82 -15.62 4.35
C GLU A 88 -13.02 -15.02 3.20
N PHE A 89 -13.15 -15.57 1.99
CA PHE A 89 -12.46 -15.06 0.81
C PHE A 89 -12.86 -13.63 0.47
N LEU A 90 -14.16 -13.31 0.42
CA LEU A 90 -14.66 -11.96 0.12
C LEU A 90 -14.17 -10.93 1.14
N THR A 91 -14.11 -11.32 2.41
CA THR A 91 -13.61 -10.45 3.49
C THR A 91 -12.13 -10.11 3.26
N VAL A 92 -11.30 -11.12 3.05
CA VAL A 92 -9.85 -10.90 2.87
C VAL A 92 -9.54 -10.20 1.55
N TYR A 93 -10.25 -10.57 0.48
CA TYR A 93 -10.11 -9.96 -0.83
C TYR A 93 -10.46 -8.46 -0.79
N ASN A 94 -11.58 -8.09 -0.16
CA ASN A 94 -11.94 -6.69 0.00
C ASN A 94 -10.95 -5.90 0.88
N ASN A 95 -10.42 -6.52 1.94
CA ASN A 95 -9.38 -5.87 2.75
C ASN A 95 -8.12 -5.58 1.94
N SER A 96 -7.78 -6.44 0.98
CA SER A 96 -6.62 -6.22 0.10
C SER A 96 -6.80 -4.98 -0.80
N TYR A 97 -8.03 -4.59 -1.15
CA TYR A 97 -8.31 -3.31 -1.83
C TYR A 97 -8.18 -2.10 -0.90
N VAL A 98 -8.51 -2.25 0.39
CA VAL A 98 -8.26 -1.19 1.39
C VAL A 98 -6.76 -0.95 1.55
N GLU A 99 -5.97 -2.02 1.61
CA GLU A 99 -4.50 -1.96 1.63
C GLU A 99 -3.94 -1.33 0.35
N LEU A 100 -4.45 -1.74 -0.83
CA LEU A 100 -4.07 -1.16 -2.12
C LEU A 100 -4.28 0.36 -2.14
N LYS A 101 -5.44 0.84 -1.69
CA LYS A 101 -5.71 2.28 -1.60
C LYS A 101 -4.69 2.99 -0.70
N ALA A 102 -4.44 2.46 0.49
CA ALA A 102 -3.48 3.06 1.41
C ALA A 102 -2.07 3.12 0.79
N ASN A 103 -1.66 2.08 0.07
CA ASN A 103 -0.37 2.05 -0.63
C ASN A 103 -0.29 3.07 -1.77
N LEU A 104 -1.36 3.23 -2.55
CA LEU A 104 -1.45 4.27 -3.58
C LEU A 104 -1.36 5.69 -2.99
N GLU A 105 -2.09 5.95 -1.89
CA GLU A 105 -2.05 7.24 -1.19
C GLU A 105 -0.65 7.54 -0.64
N ASN A 106 0.01 6.54 -0.04
CA ASN A 106 1.38 6.67 0.47
C ASN A 106 2.40 6.86 -0.66
N PHE A 107 2.29 6.10 -1.76
CA PHE A 107 3.16 6.27 -2.92
C PHE A 107 3.03 7.66 -3.52
N LYS A 108 1.80 8.17 -3.69
CA LYS A 108 1.56 9.54 -4.12
C LYS A 108 2.14 10.56 -3.13
N ALA A 109 2.01 10.34 -1.82
CA ALA A 109 2.59 11.23 -0.82
C ALA A 109 4.12 11.27 -0.92
N ASP A 110 4.77 10.13 -1.09
CA ASP A 110 6.21 10.02 -1.29
C ASP A 110 6.68 10.79 -2.53
N LEU A 111 5.98 10.64 -3.66
CA LEU A 111 6.28 11.38 -4.88
C LEU A 111 6.17 12.90 -4.65
N ASN A 112 5.10 13.36 -4.00
CA ASN A 112 4.90 14.79 -3.72
C ASN A 112 5.93 15.38 -2.74
N ASN A 113 6.39 14.59 -1.77
CA ASN A 113 7.28 15.07 -0.71
C ASN A 113 8.75 15.04 -1.11
N PHE A 114 9.15 14.04 -1.90
CA PHE A 114 10.57 13.78 -2.14
C PHE A 114 11.02 14.09 -3.57
N VAL A 115 10.12 14.07 -4.56
CA VAL A 115 10.47 14.48 -5.94
C VAL A 115 10.43 16.01 -6.02
N LYS A 116 11.61 16.63 -6.12
CA LYS A 116 11.69 18.07 -6.38
C LYS A 116 11.53 18.36 -7.87
N LYS A 117 11.14 19.60 -8.17
CA LYS A 117 11.20 20.09 -9.56
C LYS A 117 12.60 19.86 -10.12
N GLY A 118 12.66 19.15 -11.24
CA GLY A 118 13.88 18.73 -11.90
C GLY A 118 13.92 19.20 -13.35
N THR A 119 14.23 18.27 -14.24
CA THR A 119 14.14 18.50 -15.69
C THR A 119 12.67 18.53 -16.15
N PRO A 120 12.34 19.18 -17.28
CA PRO A 120 10.98 19.16 -17.83
C PRO A 120 10.41 17.75 -18.02
N GLU A 121 11.24 16.78 -18.36
CA GLU A 121 10.86 15.38 -18.54
C GLU A 121 10.52 14.69 -17.21
N VAL A 122 11.32 14.95 -16.16
CA VAL A 122 11.04 14.46 -14.80
C VAL A 122 9.74 15.07 -14.27
N ASP A 123 9.58 16.38 -14.40
CA ASP A 123 8.38 17.10 -13.93
C ASP A 123 7.13 16.58 -14.65
N LYS A 124 7.22 16.37 -15.97
CA LYS A 124 6.13 15.83 -16.78
C LYS A 124 5.79 14.40 -16.38
N LEU A 125 6.78 13.51 -16.30
CA LEU A 125 6.54 12.11 -15.94
C LEU A 125 5.99 11.98 -14.52
N ASN A 126 6.49 12.76 -13.57
CA ASN A 126 5.96 12.75 -12.21
C ASN A 126 4.50 13.20 -12.13
N ALA A 127 4.10 14.19 -12.94
CA ALA A 127 2.70 14.59 -13.04
C ALA A 127 1.82 13.51 -13.70
N GLU A 128 2.32 12.82 -14.72
CA GLU A 128 1.64 11.66 -15.34
C GLU A 128 1.43 10.53 -14.31
N VAL A 129 2.49 10.16 -13.57
CA VAL A 129 2.41 9.12 -12.53
C VAL A 129 1.41 9.50 -11.43
N ILE A 130 1.44 10.72 -10.91
CA ILE A 130 0.48 11.18 -9.91
C ILE A 130 -0.96 11.10 -10.44
N THR A 131 -1.17 11.44 -11.72
CA THR A 131 -2.49 11.37 -12.36
C THR A 131 -2.99 9.92 -12.46
N ASP A 132 -2.13 8.97 -12.81
CA ASP A 132 -2.52 7.57 -12.88
C ASP A 132 -2.73 6.94 -11.50
N ILE A 133 -1.96 7.36 -10.48
CA ILE A 133 -2.25 7.00 -9.09
C ILE A 133 -3.64 7.53 -8.68
N ASP A 134 -3.99 8.76 -9.03
CA ASP A 134 -5.33 9.31 -8.73
C ASP A 134 -6.46 8.53 -9.40
N LYS A 135 -6.27 8.12 -10.66
CA LYS A 135 -7.23 7.23 -11.34
C LYS A 135 -7.36 5.88 -10.62
N ALA A 136 -6.23 5.27 -10.23
CA ALA A 136 -6.23 4.01 -9.50
C ALA A 136 -6.95 4.14 -8.15
N ILE A 137 -6.69 5.19 -7.36
CA ILE A 137 -7.40 5.47 -6.10
C ILE A 137 -8.91 5.60 -6.34
N LEU A 138 -9.32 6.40 -7.33
CA LEU A 138 -10.74 6.59 -7.66
C LEU A 138 -11.43 5.27 -8.05
N SER A 139 -10.74 4.42 -8.81
CA SER A 139 -11.28 3.13 -9.20
C SER A 139 -11.41 2.16 -8.02
N VAL A 140 -10.46 2.18 -7.08
CA VAL A 140 -10.52 1.39 -5.84
C VAL A 140 -11.64 1.89 -4.92
N ASP A 141 -11.86 3.21 -4.88
CA ASP A 141 -12.99 3.80 -4.17
C ASP A 141 -14.33 3.36 -4.78
N ASP A 142 -14.44 3.32 -6.11
CA ASP A 142 -15.66 2.80 -6.76
C ASP A 142 -15.87 1.30 -6.48
N TYR A 143 -14.80 0.50 -6.50
CA TYR A 143 -14.86 -0.92 -6.14
C TYR A 143 -15.37 -1.11 -4.70
N THR A 144 -14.72 -0.46 -3.73
CA THR A 144 -15.03 -0.62 -2.30
C THR A 144 -16.39 -0.01 -1.94
N SER A 145 -16.80 1.05 -2.66
CA SER A 145 -18.11 1.65 -2.53
C SER A 145 -19.20 0.64 -2.89
N GLY A 146 -20.03 0.32 -1.89
CA GLY A 146 -21.13 -0.64 -2.05
C GLY A 146 -20.67 -2.08 -2.28
N PHE A 147 -19.41 -2.44 -2.00
CA PHE A 147 -18.92 -3.82 -2.16
C PHE A 147 -19.85 -4.85 -1.50
N ALA A 148 -20.22 -4.61 -0.24
CA ALA A 148 -21.14 -5.49 0.50
C ALA A 148 -22.49 -5.70 -0.20
N GLU A 149 -23.03 -4.68 -0.86
CA GLU A 149 -24.28 -4.79 -1.62
C GLU A 149 -24.06 -5.53 -2.95
N LYS A 150 -22.97 -5.21 -3.65
CA LYS A 150 -22.58 -5.86 -4.93
C LYS A 150 -22.32 -7.36 -4.76
N THR A 151 -21.87 -7.79 -3.58
CA THR A 151 -21.51 -9.18 -3.29
C THR A 151 -22.45 -9.90 -2.32
N LYS A 152 -23.61 -9.31 -1.97
CA LYS A 152 -24.51 -9.87 -0.93
C LYS A 152 -24.97 -11.31 -1.18
N ASP A 153 -25.09 -11.70 -2.45
CA ASP A 153 -25.58 -13.02 -2.85
C ASP A 153 -24.44 -14.04 -3.08
N TYR A 154 -23.17 -13.59 -3.00
CA TYR A 154 -22.02 -14.40 -3.40
C TYR A 154 -21.73 -15.55 -2.44
N ALA A 155 -22.22 -15.50 -1.20
CA ALA A 155 -22.08 -16.58 -0.23
C ALA A 155 -22.66 -17.92 -0.73
N THR A 156 -23.63 -17.88 -1.63
CA THR A 156 -24.33 -19.07 -2.16
C THR A 156 -23.84 -19.54 -3.53
N LEU A 157 -22.96 -18.76 -4.17
CA LEU A 157 -22.46 -19.04 -5.52
C LEU A 157 -21.35 -20.10 -5.51
N GLY A 158 -21.15 -20.76 -6.66
CA GLY A 158 -19.93 -21.53 -6.92
C GLY A 158 -18.71 -20.61 -6.97
N LYS A 159 -17.53 -21.12 -6.59
CA LYS A 159 -16.29 -20.33 -6.51
C LYS A 159 -15.93 -19.65 -7.83
N ASP A 160 -16.10 -20.33 -8.96
CA ASP A 160 -15.84 -19.77 -10.29
C ASP A 160 -16.75 -18.58 -10.60
N GLU A 161 -18.01 -18.63 -10.16
CA GLU A 161 -18.97 -17.53 -10.34
C GLU A 161 -18.64 -16.35 -9.41
N VAL A 162 -18.15 -16.61 -8.20
CA VAL A 162 -17.61 -15.57 -7.30
C VAL A 162 -16.42 -14.87 -7.97
N VAL A 163 -15.45 -15.62 -8.50
CA VAL A 163 -14.26 -15.08 -9.18
C VAL A 163 -14.66 -14.25 -10.40
N LYS A 164 -15.55 -14.76 -11.27
CA LYS A 164 -16.07 -14.01 -12.44
C LYS A 164 -16.77 -12.71 -12.02
N GLY A 165 -17.58 -12.76 -10.97
CA GLY A 165 -18.25 -11.59 -10.41
C GLY A 165 -17.27 -10.53 -9.91
N LEU A 166 -16.26 -10.95 -9.15
CA LEU A 166 -15.21 -10.07 -8.63
C LEU A 166 -14.34 -9.48 -9.75
N ARG A 167 -13.98 -10.26 -10.78
CA ARG A 167 -13.29 -9.75 -11.98
C ARG A 167 -14.11 -8.63 -12.64
N THR A 168 -15.42 -8.79 -12.70
CA THR A 168 -16.30 -7.77 -13.29
C THR A 168 -16.33 -6.49 -12.46
N ILE A 169 -16.48 -6.60 -11.14
CA ILE A 169 -16.57 -5.45 -10.23
C ILE A 169 -15.20 -4.75 -10.09
N GLY A 170 -14.11 -5.51 -10.06
CA GLY A 170 -12.75 -5.02 -9.86
C GLY A 170 -12.00 -4.65 -11.14
N LYS A 171 -12.62 -4.79 -12.32
CA LYS A 171 -11.95 -4.59 -13.62
C LYS A 171 -11.31 -3.21 -13.74
N SER A 172 -12.05 -2.16 -13.43
CA SER A 172 -11.54 -0.79 -13.55
C SER A 172 -10.31 -0.54 -12.69
N SER A 173 -10.25 -1.15 -11.49
CA SER A 173 -9.08 -1.04 -10.61
C SER A 173 -7.88 -1.82 -11.11
N HIS A 174 -8.13 -3.01 -11.66
CA HIS A 174 -7.08 -3.81 -12.28
C HIS A 174 -6.48 -3.07 -13.48
N ASP A 175 -7.33 -2.61 -14.41
CA ASP A 175 -6.88 -1.87 -15.60
C ASP A 175 -6.11 -0.59 -15.21
N ALA A 176 -6.57 0.15 -14.20
CA ALA A 176 -5.87 1.36 -13.73
C ALA A 176 -4.50 1.06 -13.10
N MET A 177 -4.36 -0.08 -12.43
CA MET A 177 -3.07 -0.51 -11.89
C MET A 177 -2.11 -1.00 -13.00
N ASP A 178 -2.63 -1.66 -14.03
CA ASP A 178 -1.84 -2.04 -15.20
C ASP A 178 -1.35 -0.81 -15.96
N ASP A 179 -2.21 0.20 -16.16
CA ASP A 179 -1.83 1.48 -16.75
C ASP A 179 -0.70 2.15 -15.94
N LEU A 180 -0.86 2.23 -14.61
CA LEU A 180 0.17 2.76 -13.73
C LEU A 180 1.46 1.95 -13.85
N LYS A 181 1.41 0.61 -13.80
CA LYS A 181 2.57 -0.25 -13.92
C LYS A 181 3.31 -0.03 -15.24
N ASN A 182 2.58 0.00 -16.36
CA ASN A 182 3.16 0.24 -17.68
C ASN A 182 3.86 1.60 -17.73
N LEU A 183 3.28 2.64 -17.13
CA LEU A 183 3.92 3.96 -17.04
C LEU A 183 5.24 3.92 -16.24
N ILE A 184 5.32 3.13 -15.18
CA ILE A 184 6.55 2.94 -14.40
C ILE A 184 7.60 2.14 -15.19
N ASP A 185 7.18 1.07 -15.86
CA ASP A 185 8.07 0.23 -16.67
C ASP A 185 8.67 1.01 -17.85
N ASP A 186 7.87 1.91 -18.46
CA ASP A 186 8.26 2.79 -19.57
C ASP A 186 9.03 4.05 -19.12
N ALA A 187 9.26 4.24 -17.82
CA ALA A 187 9.86 5.47 -17.28
C ALA A 187 11.23 5.77 -17.89
N LYS A 188 12.06 4.75 -18.13
CA LYS A 188 13.39 4.92 -18.75
C LYS A 188 13.29 5.54 -20.15
N GLU A 189 12.39 5.02 -20.98
CA GLU A 189 12.16 5.53 -22.32
C GLU A 189 11.61 6.95 -22.28
N LYS A 190 10.59 7.20 -21.44
CA LYS A 190 9.96 8.53 -21.29
C LYS A 190 10.92 9.61 -20.79
N LEU A 191 11.93 9.22 -20.01
CA LEU A 191 12.99 10.13 -19.55
C LEU A 191 14.12 10.29 -20.58
N GLY A 192 14.22 9.41 -21.59
CA GLY A 192 15.30 9.39 -22.57
C GLY A 192 16.62 8.89 -22.00
N ILE A 193 16.57 7.95 -21.05
CA ILE A 193 17.75 7.31 -20.45
C ILE A 193 18.17 6.16 -21.37
N SER A 194 19.46 6.10 -21.72
CA SER A 194 20.05 5.09 -22.61
C SER A 194 20.71 3.95 -21.84
#